data_AF-A0A508X9L5-F1
#
_entry.id   AF-A0A508X9L5-F1
#
_cell.length_a   1.000
_cell.length_b   1.000
_cell.length_c   1.000
_cell.angle_alpha   90.00
_cell.angle_beta   90.00
_cell.angle_gamma   90.00
#
_symmetry.space_group_name_H-M   'P 1'
#
loop_
_entity.id
_entity.type
_entity.pdbx_description
1 polymer ?
#
loop_
_entity_poly.entity_id
_entity_poly.type
_entity_poly.pdbx_seq_one_letter_code
_entity_poly.pdbx_strand_id
1 'polypeptide(L)'
;MAAPQSSMDIALPAPPPPAGETAIPMALLELELSLDRFSGKKEDFVGFTHKVADDIGAELLFILPASGLVDDCATIAAVRHGQAEDKTPIILFICLAQDGTTLRVEQPSERTAGLRSFAESFVGVLERM
;
A
#
# COMPACT_ATOMS: atom_id res chain seq x y z
N MET A 1 12.45 61.98 -16.94
CA MET A 1 11.78 61.13 -15.95
C MET A 1 11.46 59.81 -16.65
N ALA A 2 12.14 58.72 -16.28
CA ALA A 2 11.92 57.40 -16.87
C ALA A 2 11.25 56.52 -15.81
N ALA A 3 10.05 56.03 -16.11
CA ALA A 3 9.34 55.08 -15.25
C ALA A 3 9.89 53.66 -15.51
N PRO A 4 10.32 52.91 -14.49
CA PRO A 4 10.64 51.51 -14.67
C PRO A 4 9.34 50.69 -14.74
N GLN A 5 9.16 49.96 -15.84
CA GLN A 5 8.07 49.00 -16.00
C GLN A 5 8.40 47.76 -15.18
N SER A 6 7.48 47.43 -14.28
CA SER A 6 7.54 46.26 -13.41
C SER A 6 7.36 45.00 -14.27
N SER A 7 8.42 44.18 -14.35
CA SER A 7 8.29 42.80 -14.85
C SER A 7 7.36 42.04 -13.91
N MET A 8 6.14 41.79 -14.37
CA MET A 8 5.27 40.79 -13.76
C MET A 8 5.83 39.42 -14.13
N ASP A 9 6.56 38.83 -13.19
CA ASP A 9 6.85 37.39 -13.18
C ASP A 9 5.50 36.67 -13.07
N ILE A 10 5.00 36.20 -14.21
CA ILE A 10 3.87 35.28 -14.26
C ILE A 10 4.42 33.96 -13.74
N ALA A 11 4.27 33.76 -12.43
CA ALA A 11 4.38 32.45 -11.81
C ALA A 11 3.41 31.53 -12.55
N LEU A 12 3.96 30.66 -13.38
CA LEU A 12 3.21 29.60 -14.04
C LEU A 12 2.46 28.84 -12.95
N PRO A 13 1.11 28.72 -12.99
CA PRO A 13 0.42 27.88 -12.04
C PRO A 13 0.98 26.47 -12.19
N ALA A 14 1.52 25.92 -11.09
CA ALA A 14 1.95 24.54 -11.04
C ALA A 14 0.81 23.64 -11.57
N PRO A 15 1.12 22.62 -12.40
CA PRO A 15 0.09 21.74 -12.91
C PRO A 15 -0.70 21.15 -11.73
N PRO A 16 -2.04 21.04 -11.83
CA PRO A 16 -2.80 20.34 -10.82
C PRO A 16 -2.23 18.92 -10.70
N PRO A 17 -2.05 18.39 -9.47
CA PRO A 17 -1.64 17.01 -9.31
C PRO A 17 -2.65 16.12 -10.05
N PRO A 18 -2.21 15.06 -10.74
CA PRO A 18 -3.12 14.15 -11.42
C PRO A 18 -4.14 13.64 -10.40
N ALA A 19 -5.41 13.85 -10.71
CA ALA A 19 -6.54 13.35 -9.93
C ALA A 19 -6.54 11.81 -9.99
N GLY A 20 -5.82 11.19 -9.05
CA GLY A 20 -5.61 9.74 -8.99
C GLY A 20 -4.55 9.32 -7.97
N GLU A 21 -3.65 10.22 -7.56
CA GLU A 21 -2.48 9.88 -6.74
C GLU A 21 -2.66 10.01 -5.22
N THR A 22 -3.83 10.46 -4.72
CA THR A 22 -3.98 10.81 -3.29
C THR A 22 -4.85 9.85 -2.48
N ALA A 23 -5.31 8.73 -3.05
CA ALA A 23 -6.00 7.70 -2.26
C ALA A 23 -5.02 6.76 -1.51
N ILE A 24 -3.81 6.59 -2.03
CA ILE A 24 -2.76 5.75 -1.42
C ILE A 24 -2.21 6.33 -0.11
N PRO A 25 -1.84 7.63 -0.01
CA PRO A 25 -1.10 8.11 1.16
C PRO A 25 -1.90 8.07 2.46
N MET A 26 -3.22 8.26 2.43
CA MET A 26 -4.03 8.23 3.66
C MET A 26 -4.28 6.79 4.15
N ALA A 27 -4.72 5.90 3.25
CA ALA A 27 -4.97 4.50 3.58
C ALA A 27 -3.69 3.77 4.03
N LEU A 28 -2.54 4.13 3.44
CA LEU A 28 -1.23 3.63 3.85
C LEU A 28 -0.88 4.08 5.27
N LEU A 29 -1.08 5.36 5.58
CA LEU A 29 -0.79 5.91 6.91
C LEU A 29 -1.69 5.29 8.00
N GLU A 30 -2.98 5.09 7.71
CA GLU A 30 -3.92 4.43 8.62
C GLU A 30 -3.54 2.96 8.88
N LEU A 31 -3.06 2.28 7.84
CA LEU A 31 -2.54 0.92 7.94
C LEU A 31 -1.25 0.88 8.77
N GLU A 32 -0.30 1.80 8.54
CA GLU A 32 0.93 1.92 9.32
C GLU A 32 0.65 2.19 10.81
N LEU A 33 -0.29 3.09 11.13
CA LEU A 33 -0.71 3.39 12.51
C LEU A 33 -1.45 2.22 13.19
N SER A 34 -2.16 1.42 12.40
CA SER A 34 -2.83 0.22 12.91
C SER A 34 -1.84 -0.92 13.16
N LEU A 35 -0.83 -1.05 12.31
CA LEU A 35 0.23 -2.04 12.44
C LEU A 35 1.23 -1.72 13.56
N ASP A 36 1.51 -0.45 13.86
CA ASP A 36 2.35 -0.02 14.99
C ASP A 36 1.83 -0.54 16.35
N ARG A 37 0.51 -0.77 16.47
CA ARG A 37 -0.12 -1.34 17.67
C ARG A 37 0.10 -2.86 17.84
N PHE A 38 0.83 -3.51 16.93
CA PHE A 38 1.16 -4.92 17.03
C PHE A 38 2.20 -5.17 18.13
N SER A 39 1.85 -5.99 19.11
CA SER A 39 2.78 -6.54 20.12
C SER A 39 2.73 -8.07 20.16
N GLY A 40 2.27 -8.69 19.08
CA GLY A 40 2.11 -10.14 18.96
C GLY A 40 3.37 -10.87 18.49
N LYS A 41 3.32 -12.20 18.46
CA LYS A 41 4.36 -13.04 17.85
C LYS A 41 3.98 -13.35 16.39
N LYS A 42 4.92 -13.91 15.63
CA LYS A 42 4.70 -14.36 14.23
C LYS A 42 3.44 -15.22 14.04
N GLU A 43 3.03 -15.99 15.05
CA GLU A 43 1.79 -16.80 15.04
C GLU A 43 0.51 -15.95 15.08
N ASP A 44 0.54 -14.76 15.69
CA ASP A 44 -0.57 -13.80 15.70
C ASP A 44 -0.65 -12.96 14.42
N PHE A 45 0.42 -12.96 13.61
CA PHE A 45 0.53 -12.14 12.41
C PHE A 45 -0.64 -12.34 11.45
N VAL A 46 -1.04 -13.60 11.21
CA VAL A 46 -2.12 -13.93 10.28
C VAL A 46 -3.45 -13.32 10.75
N GLY A 47 -3.81 -13.56 12.00
CA GLY A 47 -5.06 -13.05 12.57
C GLY A 47 -5.07 -11.52 12.69
N PHE A 48 -3.93 -10.93 13.05
CA PHE A 48 -3.80 -9.47 13.16
C PHE A 48 -3.87 -8.79 11.79
N THR A 49 -3.15 -9.29 10.80
CA THR A 49 -3.17 -8.75 9.43
C THR A 49 -4.57 -8.83 8.84
N HIS A 50 -5.27 -9.96 9.04
CA HIS A 50 -6.66 -10.09 8.61
C HIS A 50 -7.56 -9.05 9.28
N LYS A 51 -7.42 -8.85 10.59
CA LYS A 51 -8.22 -7.87 11.34
C LYS A 51 -7.94 -6.42 10.91
N VAL A 52 -6.67 -6.08 10.72
CA VAL A 52 -6.27 -4.74 10.30
C VAL A 52 -6.69 -4.47 8.86
N ALA A 53 -6.58 -5.46 7.96
CA ALA A 53 -7.08 -5.34 6.59
C ALA A 53 -8.59 -5.07 6.58
N ASP A 54 -9.37 -5.83 7.36
CA ASP A 54 -10.81 -5.65 7.50
C ASP A 54 -11.19 -4.24 8.03
N ASP A 55 -10.44 -3.73 9.03
CA ASP A 55 -10.65 -2.40 9.64
C ASP A 55 -10.50 -1.26 8.63
N ILE A 56 -9.58 -1.39 7.67
CA ILE A 56 -9.36 -0.38 6.61
C ILE A 56 -10.15 -0.66 5.33
N GLY A 57 -11.06 -1.64 5.33
CA GLY A 57 -11.81 -2.04 4.13
C GLY A 57 -10.93 -2.67 3.03
N ALA A 58 -9.80 -3.27 3.42
CA ALA A 58 -8.96 -4.09 2.57
C ALA A 58 -9.26 -5.58 2.75
N GLU A 59 -9.12 -6.35 1.68
CA GLU A 59 -9.31 -7.79 1.68
C GLU A 59 -7.94 -8.49 1.70
N LEU A 60 -7.75 -9.41 2.64
CA LEU A 60 -6.55 -10.25 2.68
C LEU A 60 -6.63 -11.31 1.58
N LEU A 61 -5.68 -11.28 0.65
CA LEU A 61 -5.63 -12.23 -0.47
C LEU A 61 -4.89 -13.52 -0.08
N PHE A 62 -3.65 -13.39 0.41
CA PHE A 62 -2.81 -14.51 0.80
C PHE A 62 -1.64 -14.07 1.68
N ILE A 63 -1.02 -15.05 2.35
CA ILE A 63 0.17 -14.86 3.19
C ILE A 63 1.22 -15.90 2.80
N LEU A 64 2.46 -15.46 2.61
CA LEU A 64 3.57 -16.30 2.17
C LEU A 64 4.85 -15.95 2.95
N PRO A 65 5.77 -16.93 3.15
CA PRO A 65 7.10 -16.59 3.62
C PRO A 65 7.80 -15.72 2.56
N ALA A 66 8.33 -14.56 2.97
CA ALA A 66 8.91 -13.62 2.01
C ALA A 66 10.10 -14.22 1.25
N SER A 67 10.85 -15.16 1.84
CA SER A 67 11.85 -15.97 1.13
C SER A 67 12.84 -15.16 0.26
N GLY A 68 13.20 -13.95 0.70
CA GLY A 68 14.08 -13.02 -0.02
C GLY A 68 13.41 -12.12 -1.07
N LEU A 69 12.07 -12.16 -1.21
CA LEU A 69 11.29 -11.25 -2.06
C LEU A 69 11.39 -9.79 -1.59
N VAL A 70 11.47 -9.57 -0.28
CA VAL A 70 11.58 -8.25 0.35
C VAL A 70 12.70 -8.29 1.39
N ASP A 71 13.47 -7.22 1.45
CA ASP A 71 14.59 -7.08 2.39
C ASP A 71 14.08 -7.01 3.84
N ASP A 72 14.83 -7.61 4.76
CA ASP A 72 14.45 -7.71 6.18
C ASP A 72 13.05 -8.30 6.46
N CYS A 73 12.47 -9.01 5.49
CA CYS A 73 11.11 -9.55 5.59
C CYS A 73 11.12 -11.06 5.86
N ALA A 74 10.45 -11.50 6.92
CA ALA A 74 10.21 -12.92 7.18
C ALA A 74 8.93 -13.43 6.51
N THR A 75 7.87 -12.63 6.50
CA THR A 75 6.55 -13.05 6.00
C THR A 75 5.87 -11.87 5.36
N ILE A 76 5.26 -12.08 4.19
CA ILE A 76 4.57 -11.07 3.42
C ILE A 76 3.11 -11.46 3.25
N ALA A 77 2.21 -10.53 3.54
CA ALA A 77 0.79 -10.65 3.30
C ALA A 77 0.39 -9.69 2.19
N ALA A 78 -0.35 -10.17 1.21
CA ALA A 78 -0.91 -9.33 0.15
C ALA A 78 -2.35 -8.96 0.50
N VAL A 79 -2.65 -7.67 0.50
CA VAL A 79 -3.98 -7.14 0.75
C VAL A 79 -4.44 -6.30 -0.45
N ARG A 80 -5.72 -6.40 -0.78
CA ARG A 80 -6.39 -5.58 -1.79
C ARG A 80 -7.17 -4.49 -1.07
N HIS A 81 -6.81 -3.23 -1.26
CA HIS A 81 -7.60 -2.09 -0.81
C HIS A 81 -8.42 -1.53 -1.98
N GLY A 82 -9.73 -1.41 -1.80
CA GLY A 82 -10.66 -0.97 -2.84
C GLY A 82 -11.72 -2.04 -3.15
N GLN A 83 -12.89 -1.86 -2.54
CA GLN A 83 -14.13 -2.53 -2.90
C GLN A 83 -15.02 -1.53 -3.66
N ALA A 84 -15.60 -2.02 -4.76
CA ALA A 84 -16.71 -1.44 -5.53
C ALA A 84 -16.44 -0.23 -6.47
N GLU A 85 -16.86 -0.46 -7.73
CA GLU A 85 -17.31 0.47 -8.79
C GLU A 85 -16.48 1.75 -9.01
N ASP A 86 -15.52 1.69 -9.95
CA ASP A 86 -14.74 2.80 -10.55
C ASP A 86 -13.31 3.07 -10.04
N LYS A 87 -12.81 2.36 -9.02
CA LYS A 87 -11.40 2.48 -8.61
C LYS A 87 -10.59 1.22 -8.91
N THR A 88 -9.44 1.40 -9.56
CA THR A 88 -8.46 0.33 -9.77
C THR A 88 -8.09 -0.27 -8.40
N PRO A 89 -8.26 -1.58 -8.19
CA PRO A 89 -7.90 -2.22 -6.93
C PRO A 89 -6.42 -2.01 -6.66
N ILE A 90 -6.10 -1.55 -5.45
CA ILE A 90 -4.73 -1.28 -5.04
C ILE A 90 -4.25 -2.48 -4.24
N ILE A 91 -3.19 -3.12 -4.71
CA ILE A 91 -2.52 -4.17 -3.97
C ILE A 91 -1.45 -3.54 -3.07
N LEU A 92 -1.50 -3.85 -1.78
CA LEU A 92 -0.50 -3.47 -0.79
C LEU A 92 0.12 -4.74 -0.19
N PHE A 93 1.35 -4.62 0.28
CA PHE A 93 2.05 -5.70 0.95
C PHE A 93 2.30 -5.34 2.40
N ILE A 94 1.93 -6.23 3.32
CA ILE A 94 2.27 -6.11 4.73
C ILE A 94 3.41 -7.09 5.00
N CYS A 95 4.56 -6.54 5.33
CA CYS A 95 5.75 -7.29 5.66
C CYS A 95 5.90 -7.40 7.19
N LEU A 96 6.04 -8.63 7.67
CA LEU A 96 6.55 -8.94 9.00
C LEU A 96 8.07 -9.04 8.92
N ALA A 97 8.75 -8.22 9.70
CA ALA A 97 10.20 -8.21 9.78
C ALA A 97 10.76 -9.50 10.38
N GLN A 98 12.06 -9.75 10.19
CA GLN A 98 12.71 -10.97 10.71
C GLN A 98 12.68 -11.11 12.23
N ASP A 99 12.60 -10.01 12.98
CA ASP A 99 12.41 -10.03 14.44
C ASP A 99 11.04 -10.57 14.86
N GLY A 100 10.07 -10.64 13.93
CA GLY A 100 8.75 -11.21 14.18
C GLY A 100 7.84 -10.33 15.04
N THR A 101 8.23 -9.09 15.33
CA THR A 101 7.48 -8.12 16.12
C THR A 101 7.23 -6.81 15.36
N THR A 102 7.99 -6.52 14.31
CA THR A 102 7.84 -5.31 13.52
C THR A 102 7.04 -5.57 12.26
N LEU A 103 6.04 -4.72 12.00
CA LEU A 103 5.20 -4.75 10.82
C LEU A 103 5.42 -3.50 9.99
N ARG A 104 5.46 -3.67 8.68
CA ARG A 104 5.66 -2.59 7.71
C ARG A 104 4.73 -2.78 6.54
N VAL A 105 4.16 -1.69 6.05
CA VAL A 105 3.48 -1.71 4.76
C VAL A 105 4.48 -1.31 3.68
N GLU A 106 4.57 -2.13 2.65
CA GLU A 106 5.35 -1.87 1.46
C GLU A 106 4.39 -1.73 0.27
N GLN A 107 4.61 -0.68 -0.51
CA GLN A 107 3.96 -0.55 -1.80
C GLN A 107 4.62 -1.49 -2.83
N PRO A 108 3.87 -1.98 -3.83
CA PRO A 108 4.44 -2.78 -4.88
C PRO A 108 5.52 -1.99 -5.64
N SER A 109 6.76 -2.45 -5.51
CA SER A 109 7.94 -1.98 -6.23
C SER A 109 8.32 -2.94 -7.37
N GLU A 110 9.28 -2.55 -8.22
CA GLU A 110 9.81 -3.41 -9.30
C GLU A 110 10.28 -4.79 -8.78
N ARG A 111 10.88 -4.84 -7.59
CA ARG A 111 11.31 -6.09 -6.94
C ARG A 111 10.14 -7.02 -6.64
N THR A 112 8.98 -6.46 -6.30
CA THR A 112 7.75 -7.19 -5.96
C THR A 112 6.75 -7.27 -7.12
N ALA A 113 7.15 -6.87 -8.34
CA ALA A 113 6.25 -6.82 -9.49
C ALA A 113 5.62 -8.19 -9.80
N GLY A 114 6.39 -9.28 -9.69
CA GLY A 114 5.86 -10.64 -9.86
C GLY A 114 4.81 -11.01 -8.81
N LEU A 115 4.99 -10.56 -7.56
CA LEU A 115 4.03 -10.80 -6.48
C LEU A 115 2.76 -9.99 -6.70
N ARG A 116 2.89 -8.76 -7.21
CA ARG A 116 1.76 -7.93 -7.62
C ARG A 116 0.96 -8.60 -8.74
N SER A 117 1.61 -9.04 -9.80
CA SER A 117 0.92 -9.72 -10.91
C SER A 117 0.23 -11.02 -10.46
N PHE A 118 0.82 -11.74 -9.51
CA PHE A 118 0.20 -12.91 -8.90
C PHE A 118 -1.06 -12.51 -8.11
N ALA A 119 -1.01 -11.43 -7.33
CA ALA A 119 -2.17 -10.92 -6.60
C ALA A 119 -3.29 -10.44 -7.52
N GLU A 120 -2.96 -9.68 -8.56
CA GLU A 120 -3.93 -9.24 -9.57
C GLU A 120 -4.59 -10.44 -10.28
N SER A 121 -3.80 -11.46 -10.64
CA SER A 121 -4.32 -12.69 -11.24
C SER A 121 -5.21 -13.47 -10.29
N PHE A 122 -4.84 -13.56 -9.01
CA PHE A 122 -5.62 -14.23 -7.97
C PHE A 122 -6.99 -13.56 -7.78
N VAL A 123 -6.99 -12.22 -7.71
CA VAL A 123 -8.23 -11.43 -7.67
C VAL A 123 -9.11 -11.69 -8.90
N GLY A 124 -8.54 -11.69 -10.09
CA GLY A 124 -9.28 -11.97 -11.32
C GLY A 124 -9.89 -13.38 -11.39
N VAL A 125 -9.34 -14.34 -10.65
CA VAL A 125 -9.95 -15.68 -10.47
C VAL A 125 -11.11 -15.62 -9.48
N LEU A 126 -10.96 -14.92 -8.36
CA LEU A 126 -12.01 -14.79 -7.34
C LEU A 126 -13.24 -14.06 -7.87
N GLU A 127 -13.07 -12.99 -8.66
CA GLU A 127 -14.19 -12.22 -9.23
C GLU A 127 -14.95 -12.93 -10.35
N ARG A 128 -14.45 -14.09 -10.81
CA ARG A 128 -15.08 -14.90 -11.87
C ARG A 128 -15.91 -16.07 -11.31
N MET A 129 -15.83 -16.35 -10.01
CA MET A 129 -16.59 -17.42 -9.35
C MET A 129 -17.90 -16.91 -8.77
#